data_AF-A0A3D4BY61-F1
#
_entry.id   AF-A0A3D4BY61-F1
#
_cell.length_a   1.000
_cell.length_b   1.000
_cell.length_c   1.000
_cell.angle_alpha   90.00
_cell.angle_beta   90.00
_cell.angle_gamma   90.00
#
_symmetry.space_group_name_H-M   'P 1'
#
loop_
_entity.id
_entity.type
_entity.pdbx_description
1 polymer ?
#
loop_
_entity_poly.entity_id
_entity_poly.type
_entity_poly.pdbx_seq_one_letter_code
_entity_poly.pdbx_strand_id
1 'polypeptide(L)' 'MKSLPIPIFDFQFQQHINSKLLESFDLKQKSKQLLEIAKIGVEKAIETDEATATDWINQQLAILGIDLKNGEENKN' A
#
# COMPACT_ATOMS: atom_id res chain seq x y z
N MET A 1 -34.18 20.42 -4.02
CA MET A 1 -33.16 19.35 -4.08
C MET A 1 -32.62 19.30 -5.50
N LYS A 2 -31.29 19.37 -5.70
CA LYS A 2 -30.69 19.16 -7.02
C LYS A 2 -30.61 17.66 -7.28
N SER A 3 -31.19 17.18 -8.38
CA SER A 3 -31.03 15.80 -8.84
C SER A 3 -29.62 15.63 -9.41
N LEU A 4 -28.89 14.63 -8.91
CA LEU A 4 -27.64 14.20 -9.51
C LEU A 4 -28.01 13.33 -10.73
N PRO A 5 -27.69 13.72 -11.97
CA PRO A 5 -27.95 12.85 -13.12
C PRO A 5 -27.04 11.62 -13.01
N ILE A 6 -27.65 10.45 -12.83
CA ILE A 6 -26.93 9.17 -12.78
C ILE A 6 -26.93 8.58 -14.20
N PRO A 7 -25.76 8.44 -14.84
CA PRO A 7 -25.67 7.74 -16.12
C PRO A 7 -26.01 6.26 -15.95
N ILE A 8 -26.87 5.76 -16.83
CA ILE A 8 -27.21 4.33 -16.89
C ILE A 8 -26.13 3.65 -17.73
N PHE A 9 -25.38 2.77 -17.10
CA PHE A 9 -24.35 1.96 -17.76
C PHE A 9 -24.80 0.50 -17.81
N ASP A 10 -24.25 -0.28 -18.74
CA ASP A 10 -24.44 -1.73 -18.72
C ASP A 10 -23.79 -2.35 -17.47
N PHE A 11 -24.29 -3.53 -17.11
CA PHE A 11 -23.85 -4.21 -15.89
C PHE A 11 -22.36 -4.55 -15.90
N GLN A 12 -21.79 -4.88 -17.07
CA GLN A 12 -20.37 -5.25 -17.16
C GLN A 12 -19.48 -4.04 -16.86
N PHE A 13 -19.84 -2.87 -17.40
CA PHE A 13 -19.14 -1.62 -17.14
C PHE A 13 -19.26 -1.20 -15.68
N GLN A 14 -20.44 -1.32 -15.07
CA GLN A 14 -20.63 -1.05 -13.64
C GLN A 14 -19.78 -1.97 -12.75
N GLN A 15 -19.72 -3.25 -13.08
CA GLN A 15 -18.88 -4.23 -12.36
C GLN A 15 -17.40 -3.91 -12.50
N HIS A 16 -16.96 -3.50 -13.70
CA HIS A 16 -15.59 -3.07 -13.91
C HIS A 16 -15.23 -1.85 -13.05
N ILE A 17 -16.07 -0.81 -13.04
CA ILE A 17 -15.87 0.35 -12.17
C ILE A 17 -15.81 -0.09 -10.69
N ASN A 18 -16.74 -0.93 -10.25
CA ASN A 18 -16.77 -1.40 -8.87
C ASN A 18 -15.47 -2.12 -8.49
N SER A 19 -14.96 -3.01 -9.36
CA SER A 19 -13.68 -3.68 -9.12
C SER A 19 -12.51 -2.70 -8.99
N LYS A 20 -12.45 -1.68 -9.86
CA LYS A 20 -11.39 -0.66 -9.85
C LYS A 20 -11.47 0.25 -8.64
N LEU A 21 -12.68 0.56 -8.20
CA LEU A 21 -12.91 1.32 -6.99
C LEU A 21 -12.42 0.55 -5.75
N LEU A 22 -12.78 -0.73 -5.63
CA LEU A 22 -12.32 -1.60 -4.55
C LEU A 22 -10.80 -1.74 -4.55
N GLU A 23 -10.20 -1.97 -5.73
CA GLU A 23 -8.74 -2.01 -5.90
C GLU A 23 -8.09 -0.70 -5.46
N SER A 24 -8.64 0.46 -5.84
CA SER A 24 -8.11 1.76 -5.43
C SER A 24 -8.17 1.96 -3.91
N PHE A 25 -9.23 1.49 -3.24
CA PHE A 25 -9.34 1.58 -1.79
C PHE A 25 -8.32 0.69 -1.08
N ASP A 26 -8.12 -0.54 -1.56
CA ASP A 26 -7.10 -1.46 -1.05
C ASP A 26 -5.69 -0.86 -1.21
N LEU A 27 -5.36 -0.36 -2.40
CA LEU A 27 -4.08 0.30 -2.67
C LEU A 27 -3.87 1.53 -1.79
N LYS A 28 -4.91 2.35 -1.59
CA LYS A 28 -4.86 3.51 -0.69
C LYS A 28 -4.59 3.09 0.75
N GLN A 29 -5.20 2.00 1.22
CA GLN A 29 -4.96 1.48 2.57
C GLN A 29 -3.52 0.98 2.72
N LYS A 30 -3.02 0.19 1.76
CA LYS A 30 -1.64 -0.30 1.74
C LYS A 30 -0.63 0.84 1.74
N SER A 31 -0.86 1.88 0.94
CA SER A 31 -0.01 3.08 0.90
C SER A 31 0.08 3.78 2.27
N LYS A 32 -1.04 3.90 2.99
CA LYS A 32 -1.04 4.44 4.36
C LYS A 32 -0.25 3.57 5.32
N GLN A 33 -0.41 2.25 5.26
CA GLN A 33 0.32 1.33 6.13
C GLN A 33 1.83 1.40 5.87
N LEU A 34 2.25 1.48 4.60
CA LEU A 34 3.65 1.67 4.23
C LEU A 34 4.22 2.99 4.77
N LEU A 35 3.47 4.08 4.69
CA LEU A 35 3.89 5.37 5.23
C LEU A 35 4.07 5.31 6.76
N GLU A 36 3.17 4.65 7.46
CA GLU A 36 3.28 4.46 8.92
C GLU A 36 4.49 3.60 9.29
N ILE A 37 4.76 2.51 8.55
CA ILE A 37 5.96 1.68 8.74
C ILE A 37 7.22 2.51 8.51
N ALA A 38 7.27 3.33 7.45
CA ALA A 38 8.43 4.17 7.18
C ALA A 38 8.67 5.17 8.31
N LYS A 39 7.61 5.82 8.82
CA LYS A 39 7.70 6.76 9.94
C LYS A 39 8.24 6.08 11.20
N ILE A 40 7.63 4.96 11.62
CA ILE A 40 8.05 4.22 12.82
C ILE A 40 9.45 3.62 12.63
N GLY A 41 9.80 3.20 11.42
CA GLY A 41 11.13 2.72 11.09
C GLY A 41 12.21 3.77 11.34
N VAL A 42 11.96 5.02 10.92
CA VAL A 42 12.87 6.15 11.21
C VAL A 42 12.94 6.43 12.70
N GLU A 43 11.80 6.47 13.40
CA GLU A 43 11.77 6.66 14.87
C GLU A 43 12.61 5.58 15.57
N LYS A 44 12.46 4.31 15.17
CA LYS A 44 13.25 3.18 15.70
C LYS A 44 14.75 3.31 15.41
N ALA A 45 15.14 3.76 14.22
CA ALA A 45 16.54 3.94 13.87
C ALA A 45 17.20 5.02 14.73
N ILE A 46 16.44 6.04 15.13
CA ILE A 46 16.89 7.10 16.05
C ILE A 46 16.96 6.58 17.50
N GLU A 47 15.96 5.81 17.95
CA GLU A 47 15.86 5.31 19.33
C GLU A 47 16.82 4.16 19.63
N THR A 48 17.09 3.31 18.64
CA THR A 48 17.89 2.09 18.76
C THR A 48 19.07 2.17 17.80
N ASP A 49 18.97 1.54 16.65
CA ASP A 49 19.97 1.53 15.60
C ASP A 49 19.33 1.16 14.25
N GLU A 50 20.07 1.40 13.17
CA GLU A 50 19.59 1.15 11.80
C GLU A 50 19.31 -0.33 11.52
N ALA A 51 20.04 -1.27 12.13
CA ALA A 51 19.84 -2.70 11.89
C ALA A 51 18.54 -3.19 12.54
N THR A 52 18.32 -2.83 13.80
CA THR A 52 17.07 -3.14 14.52
C THR A 52 15.84 -2.53 13.82
N ALA A 53 15.98 -1.30 13.31
CA ALA A 53 14.91 -0.65 12.55
C ALA A 53 14.62 -1.36 11.22
N THR A 54 15.66 -1.75 10.49
CA THR A 54 15.54 -2.47 9.22
C THR A 54 14.89 -3.83 9.39
N ASP A 55 15.30 -4.60 10.41
CA ASP A 55 14.69 -5.88 10.74
C ASP A 55 13.20 -5.72 11.08
N TRP A 56 12.85 -4.68 11.84
CA TRP A 56 11.46 -4.38 12.16
C TRP A 56 10.64 -4.01 10.91
N ILE A 57 11.16 -3.15 10.02
CA ILE A 57 10.51 -2.80 8.76
C ILE A 57 10.25 -4.07 7.93
N ASN A 58 11.26 -4.92 7.77
CA ASN A 58 11.14 -6.16 7.00
C ASN A 58 10.08 -7.10 7.59
N GLN A 59 9.98 -7.21 8.92
CA GLN A 59 8.91 -7.98 9.57
C GLN A 59 7.52 -7.39 9.27
N GLN A 60 7.36 -6.06 9.33
CA GLN A 60 6.07 -5.42 9.02
C GLN A 60 5.68 -5.58 7.54
N LEU A 61 6.66 -5.49 6.64
CA LEU A 61 6.42 -5.70 5.20
C LEU A 61 6.02 -7.15 4.89
N ALA A 62 6.63 -8.13 5.56
CA ALA A 62 6.23 -9.53 5.43
C ALA A 62 4.78 -9.76 5.89
N ILE A 63 4.33 -9.10 6.96
CA ILE A 63 2.92 -9.15 7.43
C ILE A 63 1.97 -8.56 6.38
N LEU A 64 2.40 -7.52 5.66
CA LEU A 64 1.64 -6.92 4.55
C LEU A 64 1.70 -7.74 3.25
N GLY A 65 2.46 -8.84 3.23
CA GLY A 65 2.67 -9.65 2.03
C GLY A 65 3.53 -8.96 0.97
N ILE A 66 4.38 -8.02 1.37
CA ILE A 66 5.29 -7.28 0.50
C ILE A 66 6.70 -7.85 0.69
N ASP A 67 7.27 -8.40 -0.39
CA ASP A 67 8.66 -8.86 -0.40
C ASP A 67 9.54 -7.87 -1.19
N LEU A 68 10.61 -7.38 -0.57
CA LEU A 68 11.54 -6.43 -1.16
C LEU A 68 12.76 -7.10 -1.85
N LYS A 69 12.81 -8.43 -1.96
CA LYS A 69 13.95 -9.18 -2.55
C LYS A 69 14.30 -8.85 -4.02
N ASN A 70 13.58 -7.95 -4.70
CA ASN A 70 13.76 -7.66 -6.12
C ASN A 70 14.71 -6.47 -6.43
N GLY A 71 15.48 -5.98 -5.45
CA GLY A 71 16.39 -4.84 -5.61
C GLY A 71 17.86 -5.18 -5.88
N GLU A 72 18.26 -6.45 -5.81
CA GLU A 72 19.65 -6.91 -6.01
C GLU A 72 19.90 -7.61 -7.36
N GLU A 73 19.06 -7.36 -8.37
CA GLU A 73 19.38 -7.74 -9.74
C GLU A 73 19.93 -6.52 -10.51
N ASN A 74 21.12 -6.71 -11.09
CA ASN A 74 21.90 -5.82 -11.96
C ASN A 74 22.97 -4.94 -11.28
N LYS A 75 23.94 -5.61 -10.65
CA LYS A 75 25.35 -5.19 -10.73
C LYS A 75 26.19 -6.36 -11.25
N ASN A 76 26.28 -6.48 -12.57
CA ASN A 76 27.34 -7.19 -13.28
C ASN A 76 27.66 -6.43 -14.56
#